data_AF-A0A1W9TPG0-F1
#
_entry.id   AF-A0A1W9TPG0-F1
#
_cell.length_a   1.000
_cell.length_b   1.000
_cell.length_c   1.000
_cell.angle_alpha   90.00
_cell.angle_beta   90.00
_cell.angle_gamma   90.00
#
_symmetry.space_group_name_H-M   'P 1'
#
loop_
_entity.id
_entity.type
_entity.pdbx_description
1 polymer ?
#
loop_
_entity_poly.entity_id
_entity_poly.type
_entity_poly.pdbx_seq_one_letter_code
_entity_poly.pdbx_strand_id
1 'polypeptide(L)'
;MSDNGVIPVDQIESIIFLIRAQKVMLSPHLAELYNVEPRVLVQAVKRNIDRFPRDFMFQLSDDEFANLKSQIVTSSWGGPRRAKPYAFTEQGVAMLSSVLRSKRAVQVNIEIMRAFVRLRQLLSSHTELAAKLLEMEKKYDEQFKIVFDAIRQLMAPTETKKKKIGFMVKEKQKAYGKSMPKAAQVEFSLTPQAQEIWDAIPGDFQMKLLNNVWCRTCSDTTGIGSVSGKVEKGMLILKGICTHCGNPVARVIENE
;
A
#
# COMPACT_ATOMS: atom_id res chain seq x y z
N MET A 1 -8.25 -45.44 10.28
CA MET A 1 -8.59 -44.31 11.16
C MET A 1 -7.91 -43.09 10.58
N SER A 2 -8.65 -42.31 9.79
CA SER A 2 -8.11 -41.14 9.10
C SER A 2 -8.29 -39.94 10.02
N ASP A 3 -7.17 -39.40 10.49
CA ASP A 3 -7.11 -38.16 11.25
C ASP A 3 -7.77 -37.04 10.44
N ASN A 4 -9.03 -36.70 10.77
CA ASN A 4 -9.74 -35.55 10.22
C ASN A 4 -9.14 -34.31 10.89
N GLY A 5 -7.95 -33.91 10.43
CA GLY A 5 -7.29 -32.68 10.85
C GLY A 5 -8.15 -31.48 10.49
N VAL A 6 -8.99 -31.06 11.43
CA VAL A 6 -9.78 -29.83 11.36
C VAL A 6 -8.78 -28.67 11.39
N ILE A 7 -8.72 -27.92 10.30
CA ILE A 7 -7.87 -26.72 10.23
C ILE A 7 -8.43 -25.70 11.22
N PRO A 8 -7.65 -25.22 12.21
CA PRO A 8 -8.12 -24.22 13.15
C PRO A 8 -8.57 -22.94 12.43
N VAL A 9 -9.72 -22.40 12.83
CA VAL A 9 -10.29 -21.18 12.22
C VAL A 9 -9.31 -20.01 12.31
N ASP A 10 -8.56 -19.91 13.41
CA ASP A 10 -7.55 -18.87 13.63
C ASP A 10 -6.43 -18.90 12.56
N GLN A 11 -6.09 -20.10 12.07
CA GLN A 11 -5.12 -20.25 10.98
C GLN A 11 -5.68 -19.69 9.67
N ILE A 12 -6.98 -19.86 9.43
CA ILE A 12 -7.65 -19.32 8.24
C ILE A 12 -7.76 -17.80 8.31
N GLU A 13 -8.08 -17.24 9.49
CA GLU A 13 -8.13 -15.79 9.69
C GLU A 13 -6.81 -15.10 9.35
N SER A 14 -5.68 -15.74 9.67
CA SER A 14 -4.33 -15.20 9.40
C SER A 14 -3.97 -15.06 7.92
N ILE A 15 -4.71 -15.71 7.02
CA ILE A 15 -4.47 -15.71 5.56
C ILE A 15 -5.62 -15.03 4.77
N ILE A 16 -6.46 -14.25 5.47
CA ILE A 16 -7.45 -13.37 4.87
C ILE A 16 -6.85 -11.96 4.77
N PHE A 17 -6.74 -11.47 3.54
CA PHE A 17 -6.13 -10.17 3.22
C PHE A 17 -7.21 -9.13 2.90
N LEU A 18 -6.90 -7.85 3.14
CA LEU A 18 -7.73 -6.73 2.69
C LEU A 18 -7.12 -6.14 1.42
N ILE A 19 -7.73 -6.41 0.26
CA ILE A 19 -7.25 -5.94 -1.05
C ILE A 19 -8.46 -5.31 -1.77
N ARG A 20 -8.30 -4.11 -2.33
CA ARG A 20 -9.39 -3.33 -2.95
C ARG A 20 -10.62 -3.17 -2.04
N ALA A 21 -10.40 -2.95 -0.74
CA ALA A 21 -11.45 -2.90 0.29
C ALA A 21 -12.28 -4.19 0.44
N GLN A 22 -11.85 -5.30 -0.16
CA GLN A 22 -12.49 -6.60 -0.05
C GLN A 22 -11.63 -7.55 0.78
N LYS A 23 -12.28 -8.39 1.59
CA LYS A 23 -11.63 -9.48 2.29
C LYS A 23 -11.46 -10.64 1.30
N VAL A 24 -10.21 -11.03 1.05
CA VAL A 24 -9.86 -12.00 0.01
C VAL A 24 -8.86 -13.04 0.51
N MET A 25 -8.92 -14.23 -0.07
CA MET A 25 -7.92 -15.28 0.10
C MET A 25 -7.19 -15.52 -1.22
N LEU A 26 -5.89 -15.79 -1.16
CA LEU A 26 -5.07 -15.94 -2.35
C LEU A 26 -5.00 -17.39 -2.82
N SER A 27 -4.91 -17.57 -4.13
CA SER A 27 -4.85 -18.87 -4.80
C SER A 27 -3.81 -19.84 -4.21
N PRO A 28 -2.59 -19.43 -3.80
CA PRO A 28 -1.61 -20.36 -3.25
C PRO A 28 -1.98 -20.85 -1.85
N HIS A 29 -2.53 -19.98 -1.00
CA HIS A 29 -3.01 -20.36 0.33
C HIS A 29 -4.23 -21.27 0.25
N LEU A 30 -5.18 -20.95 -0.64
CA LEU A 30 -6.33 -21.82 -0.88
C LEU A 30 -5.91 -23.19 -1.41
N ALA A 31 -4.92 -23.25 -2.31
CA ALA A 31 -4.40 -24.50 -2.83
C ALA A 31 -3.78 -25.37 -1.72
N GLU A 32 -3.02 -24.76 -0.82
CA GLU A 32 -2.46 -25.42 0.37
C GLU A 32 -3.55 -25.95 1.31
N LEU A 33 -4.55 -25.13 1.66
CA LEU A 33 -5.68 -25.55 2.50
C LEU A 33 -6.42 -26.73 1.87
N TYR A 34 -6.72 -26.65 0.58
CA TYR A 34 -7.40 -27.70 -0.18
C TYR A 34 -6.53 -28.92 -0.48
N ASN A 35 -5.23 -28.88 -0.17
CA ASN A 35 -4.24 -29.90 -0.50
C ASN A 35 -4.22 -30.24 -2.00
N VAL A 36 -4.18 -29.20 -2.83
CA VAL A 36 -4.06 -29.29 -4.29
C VAL A 36 -2.92 -28.41 -4.76
N GLU A 37 -2.34 -28.71 -5.92
CA GLU A 37 -1.35 -27.81 -6.49
C GLU A 37 -1.99 -26.48 -6.94
N PRO A 38 -1.30 -25.32 -6.78
CA PRO A 38 -1.82 -24.03 -7.21
C PRO A 38 -2.23 -24.00 -8.69
N ARG A 39 -1.51 -24.73 -9.56
CA ARG A 39 -1.84 -24.86 -10.98
C ARG A 39 -3.17 -25.58 -11.20
N VAL A 40 -3.42 -26.64 -10.45
CA VAL A 40 -4.66 -27.44 -10.53
C VAL A 40 -5.86 -26.59 -10.11
N LEU A 41 -5.73 -25.84 -9.01
CA LEU A 41 -6.79 -24.92 -8.55
C LEU A 41 -7.13 -23.88 -9.63
N VAL A 42 -6.13 -23.20 -10.17
CA VAL A 42 -6.33 -22.18 -11.21
C VAL A 42 -6.90 -22.81 -12.49
N GLN A 43 -6.46 -24.01 -12.87
CA GLN A 43 -6.99 -24.72 -14.02
C GLN A 43 -8.47 -25.08 -13.84
N ALA A 44 -8.85 -25.54 -12.65
CA ALA A 44 -10.24 -25.89 -12.34
C ALA A 44 -11.16 -24.66 -12.40
N VAL A 45 -10.68 -23.52 -11.91
CA VAL A 45 -11.36 -22.22 -12.02
C VAL A 45 -11.50 -21.80 -13.48
N LYS A 46 -10.43 -21.85 -14.28
CA LYS A 46 -10.48 -21.48 -15.70
C LYS A 46 -11.44 -22.34 -16.53
N ARG A 47 -11.60 -23.61 -16.17
CA ARG A 47 -12.58 -24.52 -16.82
C ARG A 47 -14.03 -24.19 -16.47
N ASN A 48 -14.27 -23.47 -15.39
CA ASN A 48 -15.59 -23.11 -14.89
C ASN A 48 -15.71 -21.58 -14.73
N ILE A 49 -15.11 -20.81 -15.64
CA ILE A 49 -14.97 -19.34 -15.49
C ILE A 49 -16.31 -18.62 -15.45
N ASP A 50 -17.36 -19.21 -16.03
CA ASP A 50 -18.75 -18.79 -15.97
C ASP A 50 -19.29 -18.67 -14.53
N ARG A 51 -18.70 -19.45 -13.60
CA ARG A 51 -19.04 -19.45 -12.17
C ARG A 51 -18.27 -18.41 -11.35
N PHE A 52 -17.28 -17.74 -11.96
CA PHE A 52 -16.38 -16.81 -11.28
C PHE A 52 -16.42 -15.43 -11.95
N PRO A 53 -17.49 -14.65 -11.70
CA PRO A 53 -17.53 -13.27 -12.14
C PRO A 53 -16.43 -12.42 -11.46
N ARG A 54 -16.20 -11.22 -11.97
CA ARG A 54 -15.06 -10.35 -11.57
C ARG A 54 -15.10 -9.91 -10.09
N ASP A 55 -16.28 -9.93 -9.48
CA ASP A 55 -16.51 -9.66 -8.07
C ASP A 55 -16.25 -10.88 -7.16
N PHE A 56 -16.16 -12.09 -7.74
CA PHE A 56 -15.85 -13.32 -7.01
C PHE A 56 -14.35 -13.62 -7.02
N MET A 57 -13.67 -13.25 -8.10
CA MET A 57 -12.23 -13.37 -8.20
C MET A 57 -11.61 -12.32 -9.12
N PHE A 58 -10.36 -11.99 -8.83
CA PHE A 58 -9.55 -11.15 -9.70
C PHE A 58 -8.07 -11.51 -9.56
N GLN A 59 -7.28 -11.22 -10.59
CA GLN A 59 -5.83 -11.36 -10.51
C GLN A 59 -5.22 -10.08 -9.90
N LEU A 60 -4.24 -10.24 -9.02
CA LEU A 60 -3.53 -9.08 -8.45
C LEU A 60 -2.76 -8.31 -9.52
N SER A 61 -2.69 -6.99 -9.38
CA SER A 61 -1.80 -6.12 -10.17
C SER A 61 -0.33 -6.30 -9.75
N ASP A 62 0.61 -5.72 -10.52
CA ASP A 62 2.03 -5.72 -10.14
C ASP A 62 2.25 -5.00 -8.81
N ASP A 63 1.61 -3.85 -8.64
CA ASP A 63 1.72 -3.04 -7.43
C ASP A 63 1.09 -3.74 -6.22
N GLU A 64 -0.10 -4.34 -6.40
CA GLU A 64 -0.77 -5.11 -5.34
C GLU A 64 0.07 -6.29 -4.89
N PHE A 65 0.67 -7.01 -5.84
CA PHE A 65 1.52 -8.16 -5.55
C PHE A 65 2.85 -7.75 -4.89
N ALA A 66 3.47 -6.67 -5.35
CA ALA A 66 4.70 -6.13 -4.76
C ALA A 66 4.46 -5.64 -3.32
N ASN A 67 3.37 -4.91 -3.09
CA ASN A 67 2.98 -4.43 -1.77
C ASN A 67 2.71 -5.60 -0.82
N LEU A 68 1.93 -6.60 -1.26
CA LEU A 68 1.67 -7.80 -0.48
C LEU A 68 2.96 -8.54 -0.11
N LYS A 69 3.87 -8.74 -1.08
CA LYS A 69 5.16 -9.38 -0.84
C LYS A 69 6.04 -8.60 0.15
N SER A 70 5.96 -7.26 0.14
CA SER A 70 6.70 -6.42 1.07
C SER A 70 6.17 -6.50 2.51
N GLN A 71 4.88 -6.79 2.68
CA GLN A 71 4.25 -6.94 3.99
C GLN A 71 4.46 -8.33 4.60
N ILE A 72 4.55 -9.36 3.75
CA ILE A 72 4.76 -10.74 4.20
C ILE A 72 6.25 -11.07 4.10
N VAL A 73 6.94 -11.14 5.25
CA VAL A 73 8.37 -11.53 5.39
C VAL A 73 8.56 -13.04 5.12
N THR A 74 8.07 -13.53 3.99
CA THR A 74 8.32 -14.91 3.54
C THR A 74 9.06 -14.84 2.22
N SER A 75 10.36 -15.13 2.29
CA SER A 75 11.27 -15.33 1.16
C SER A 75 10.89 -16.53 0.27
N SER A 76 9.87 -17.31 0.65
CA SER A 76 9.41 -18.51 -0.05
C SER A 76 8.45 -18.24 -1.23
N TRP A 77 8.02 -17.00 -1.45
CA TRP A 77 7.35 -16.59 -2.71
C TRP A 77 8.35 -16.49 -3.89
N GLY A 78 9.57 -16.99 -3.70
CA GLY A 78 10.70 -16.97 -4.63
C GLY A 78 10.45 -17.73 -5.94
N GLY A 79 10.71 -17.02 -7.04
CA GLY A 79 10.82 -17.54 -8.39
C GLY A 79 10.54 -16.43 -9.42
N PRO A 80 11.51 -16.03 -10.27
CA PRO A 80 11.34 -14.97 -11.29
C PRO A 80 10.31 -15.29 -12.40
N ARG A 81 9.58 -16.41 -12.31
CA ARG A 81 8.63 -16.90 -13.32
C ARG A 81 7.28 -17.36 -12.77
N ARG A 82 6.86 -16.94 -11.57
CA ARG A 82 5.51 -17.27 -11.06
C ARG A 82 4.50 -16.21 -11.47
N ALA A 83 3.39 -16.67 -12.05
CA ALA A 83 2.24 -15.84 -12.37
C ALA A 83 1.65 -15.21 -11.10
N LYS A 84 1.13 -14.00 -11.23
CA LYS A 84 0.46 -13.26 -10.15
C LYS A 84 -0.70 -14.11 -9.61
N PRO A 85 -0.84 -14.26 -8.28
CA PRO A 85 -1.90 -15.06 -7.71
C PRO A 85 -3.27 -14.44 -8.00
N TYR A 86 -4.28 -15.30 -8.02
CA TYR A 86 -5.68 -14.86 -8.00
C TYR A 86 -6.11 -14.62 -6.56
N ALA A 87 -6.86 -13.56 -6.34
CA ALA A 87 -7.58 -13.27 -5.12
C ALA A 87 -9.03 -13.73 -5.27
N PHE A 88 -9.56 -14.40 -4.24
CA PHE A 88 -10.93 -14.88 -4.18
C PHE A 88 -11.64 -14.22 -2.99
N THR A 89 -12.81 -13.65 -3.24
CA THR A 89 -13.69 -13.14 -2.18
C THR A 89 -14.38 -14.31 -1.47
N GLU A 90 -15.10 -14.04 -0.38
CA GLU A 90 -15.92 -15.04 0.33
C GLU A 90 -16.81 -15.84 -0.64
N GLN A 91 -17.47 -15.14 -1.58
CA GLN A 91 -18.31 -15.76 -2.62
C GLN A 91 -17.48 -16.60 -3.59
N GLY A 92 -16.31 -16.11 -4.01
CA GLY A 92 -15.39 -16.86 -4.86
C GLY A 92 -14.90 -18.15 -4.20
N VAL A 93 -14.56 -18.10 -2.91
CA VAL A 93 -14.16 -19.29 -2.16
C VAL A 93 -15.33 -20.27 -2.05
N ALA A 94 -16.56 -19.77 -1.81
CA ALA A 94 -17.78 -20.58 -1.82
C ALA A 94 -17.88 -21.43 -3.09
N MET A 95 -17.64 -20.81 -4.24
CA MET A 95 -17.73 -21.46 -5.54
C MET A 95 -16.67 -22.54 -5.75
N LEU A 96 -15.50 -22.46 -5.10
CA LEU A 96 -14.46 -23.49 -5.21
C LEU A 96 -14.93 -24.86 -4.73
N SER A 97 -15.85 -24.93 -3.77
CA SER A 97 -16.40 -26.21 -3.30
C SER A 97 -17.17 -26.97 -4.39
N SER A 98 -17.86 -26.24 -5.28
CA SER A 98 -18.60 -26.81 -6.42
C SER A 98 -17.68 -27.35 -7.52
N VAL A 99 -16.44 -26.82 -7.58
CA VAL A 99 -15.44 -27.11 -8.60
C VAL A 99 -14.47 -28.20 -8.15
N LEU A 100 -13.97 -28.15 -6.92
CA LEU A 100 -12.92 -29.06 -6.42
C LEU A 100 -13.46 -30.39 -5.87
N ARG A 101 -14.78 -30.53 -5.64
CA ARG A 101 -15.57 -31.76 -5.37
C ARG A 101 -14.98 -32.83 -4.43
N SER A 102 -13.95 -32.52 -3.63
CA SER A 102 -13.33 -33.45 -2.69
C SER A 102 -13.91 -33.28 -1.29
N LYS A 103 -13.95 -34.36 -0.49
CA LYS A 103 -14.42 -34.29 0.91
C LYS A 103 -13.65 -33.25 1.73
N ARG A 104 -12.34 -33.16 1.49
CA ARG A 104 -11.48 -32.14 2.08
C ARG A 104 -11.89 -30.73 1.64
N ALA A 105 -12.14 -30.50 0.35
CA ALA A 105 -12.55 -29.18 -0.14
C ALA A 105 -13.87 -28.72 0.45
N VAL A 106 -14.82 -29.63 0.65
CA VAL A 106 -16.09 -29.32 1.34
C VAL A 106 -15.83 -28.90 2.78
N GLN A 107 -15.05 -29.68 3.55
CA GLN A 107 -14.74 -29.37 4.95
C GLN A 107 -13.99 -28.04 5.10
N VAL A 108 -12.95 -27.83 4.30
CA VAL A 108 -12.15 -26.59 4.33
C VAL A 108 -13.00 -25.39 3.98
N ASN A 109 -13.89 -25.49 2.99
CA ASN A 109 -14.77 -24.38 2.63
C ASN A 109 -15.75 -24.02 3.77
N ILE A 110 -16.24 -25.02 4.53
CA ILE A 110 -17.06 -24.76 5.71
C ILE A 110 -16.27 -23.98 6.77
N GLU A 111 -15.03 -24.36 7.05
CA GLU A 111 -14.20 -23.64 8.03
C GLU A 111 -13.83 -22.23 7.54
N ILE A 112 -13.59 -22.05 6.25
CA ILE A 112 -13.37 -20.74 5.66
C ILE A 112 -14.59 -19.84 5.84
N MET A 113 -15.79 -20.35 5.55
CA MET A 113 -17.03 -19.59 5.75
C MET A 113 -17.22 -19.19 7.21
N ARG A 114 -16.89 -20.08 8.16
CA ARG A 114 -16.93 -19.74 9.59
C ARG A 114 -15.95 -18.61 9.93
N ALA A 115 -14.74 -18.62 9.39
CA ALA A 115 -13.76 -17.54 9.57
C ALA A 115 -14.29 -16.20 9.07
N PHE A 116 -14.86 -16.16 7.86
CA PHE A 116 -15.45 -14.93 7.30
C PHE A 116 -16.63 -14.40 8.13
N VAL A 117 -17.49 -15.30 8.64
CA VAL A 117 -18.60 -14.93 9.54
C VAL A 117 -18.08 -14.37 10.86
N ARG A 118 -17.08 -15.01 11.49
CA ARG A 118 -16.47 -14.51 12.74
C ARG A 118 -15.84 -13.13 12.54
N LEU A 119 -15.09 -12.94 11.45
CA LEU A 119 -14.53 -11.64 11.11
C LEU A 119 -15.62 -10.56 10.96
N ARG A 120 -16.75 -10.90 10.34
CA ARG A 120 -17.89 -9.98 10.23
C ARG A 120 -18.52 -9.68 11.58
N GLN A 121 -18.66 -10.67 12.45
CA GLN A 121 -19.17 -10.49 13.82
C GLN A 121 -18.25 -9.61 14.67
N LEU A 122 -16.93 -9.80 14.57
CA LEU A 122 -15.95 -8.93 15.22
C LEU A 122 -16.10 -7.48 14.73
N LEU A 123 -16.21 -7.25 13.42
CA LEU A 123 -16.44 -5.92 12.86
C LEU A 123 -17.81 -5.34 13.28
N SER A 124 -18.85 -6.15 13.31
CA SER A 124 -20.21 -5.75 13.73
C SER A 124 -20.25 -5.36 15.21
N SER A 125 -19.50 -6.05 16.07
CA SER A 125 -19.39 -5.71 17.49
C SER A 125 -18.83 -4.30 17.70
N HIS A 126 -17.98 -3.83 16.78
CA HIS A 126 -17.49 -2.46 16.76
C HIS A 126 -18.47 -1.47 16.15
N THR A 127 -19.38 -1.89 15.26
CA THR A 127 -20.45 -1.01 14.74
C THR A 127 -21.52 -0.72 15.79
N GLU A 128 -21.90 -1.70 16.61
CA GLU A 128 -22.80 -1.48 17.75
C GLU A 128 -22.14 -0.60 18.82
N LEU A 129 -20.85 -0.81 19.09
CA LEU A 129 -20.06 0.05 19.99
C LEU A 129 -19.94 1.48 19.44
N ALA A 130 -19.64 1.64 18.15
CA ALA A 130 -19.56 2.94 17.50
C ALA A 130 -20.92 3.64 17.46
N ALA A 131 -22.01 2.90 17.21
CA ALA A 131 -23.37 3.41 17.27
C ALA A 131 -23.76 3.84 18.70
N LYS A 132 -23.44 3.04 19.72
CA LYS A 132 -23.64 3.40 21.13
C LYS A 132 -22.77 4.59 21.56
N LEU A 133 -21.53 4.71 21.06
CA LEU A 133 -20.68 5.88 21.29
C LEU A 133 -21.28 7.13 20.66
N LEU A 134 -21.75 7.07 19.42
CA LEU A 134 -22.44 8.18 18.76
C LEU A 134 -23.75 8.55 19.46
N GLU A 135 -24.48 7.56 19.98
CA GLU A 135 -25.70 7.78 20.77
C GLU A 135 -25.40 8.42 22.13
N MET A 136 -24.32 8.00 22.81
CA MET A 136 -23.84 8.64 24.04
C MET A 136 -23.32 10.05 23.78
N GLU A 137 -22.55 10.29 22.71
CA GLU A 137 -22.08 11.62 22.29
C GLU A 137 -23.23 12.59 22.05
N LYS A 138 -24.38 12.11 21.56
CA LYS A 138 -25.59 12.94 21.40
C LYS A 138 -26.32 13.22 22.72
N LYS A 139 -26.17 12.36 23.74
CA LYS A 139 -26.84 12.50 25.04
C LYS A 139 -26.05 13.35 26.04
N TYR A 140 -24.73 13.49 25.86
CA TYR A 140 -23.86 14.26 26.74
C TYR A 140 -23.28 15.47 26.00
N ASP A 141 -23.91 16.63 26.19
CA ASP A 141 -23.51 17.91 25.59
C ASP A 141 -22.08 18.36 25.98
N GLU A 142 -21.62 19.38 25.25
CA GLU A 142 -20.29 19.99 25.06
C GLU A 142 -19.18 19.77 26.11
N GLN A 143 -19.51 19.60 27.38
CA GLN A 143 -18.56 19.33 28.47
C GLN A 143 -17.85 17.97 28.32
N PHE A 144 -18.46 17.00 27.62
CA PHE A 144 -17.87 15.68 27.38
C PHE A 144 -17.14 15.53 26.03
N LYS A 145 -17.19 16.52 25.13
CA LYS A 145 -16.51 16.46 23.82
C LYS A 145 -15.01 16.17 23.96
N ILE A 146 -14.36 16.75 24.96
CA ILE A 146 -12.92 16.57 25.23
C ILE A 146 -12.58 15.11 25.56
N VAL A 147 -13.46 14.42 26.30
CA VAL A 147 -13.26 13.01 26.66
C VAL A 147 -13.45 12.12 25.43
N PHE A 148 -14.47 12.39 24.62
CA PHE A 148 -14.71 11.64 23.39
C PHE A 148 -13.62 11.88 22.33
N ASP A 149 -13.09 13.10 22.21
CA ASP A 149 -11.99 13.40 21.30
C ASP A 149 -10.68 12.73 21.74
N ALA A 150 -10.42 12.65 23.04
CA ALA A 150 -9.30 11.87 23.58
C ALA A 150 -9.45 10.37 23.27
N ILE A 151 -10.66 9.81 23.42
CA ILE A 151 -10.95 8.41 23.05
C ILE A 151 -10.81 8.21 21.53
N ARG A 152 -11.29 9.14 20.70
CA ARG A 152 -11.11 9.10 19.23
C ARG A 152 -9.64 9.12 18.83
N GLN A 153 -8.80 9.92 19.49
CA GLN A 153 -7.36 9.92 19.26
C GLN A 153 -6.69 8.59 19.64
N LEU A 154 -7.23 7.86 20.61
CA LEU A 154 -6.77 6.52 20.98
C LEU A 154 -7.27 5.42 20.03
N MET A 155 -8.46 5.60 19.43
CA MET A 155 -9.01 4.70 18.42
C MET A 155 -8.48 4.95 17.01
N ALA A 156 -7.94 6.14 16.73
CA ALA A 156 -7.27 6.45 15.48
C ALA A 156 -6.08 5.49 15.32
N PRO A 157 -5.97 4.73 14.21
CA PRO A 157 -4.86 3.81 14.03
C PRO A 157 -3.56 4.60 14.10
N THR A 158 -2.75 4.33 15.13
CA THR A 158 -1.47 5.01 15.33
C THR A 158 -0.62 4.81 14.08
N GLU A 159 -0.26 5.89 13.39
CA GLU A 159 0.79 5.85 12.38
C GLU A 159 2.07 5.36 13.07
N THR A 160 2.33 4.05 12.95
CA THR A 160 3.52 3.47 13.53
C THR A 160 4.73 4.05 12.79
N LYS A 161 5.43 4.99 13.44
CA LYS A 161 6.78 5.38 13.01
C LYS A 161 7.58 4.08 12.95
N LYS A 162 7.91 3.65 11.73
CA LYS A 162 8.66 2.41 11.46
C LYS A 162 9.91 2.41 12.35
N LYS A 163 9.97 1.50 13.32
CA LYS A 163 11.20 1.28 14.10
C LYS A 163 12.26 0.82 13.10
N LYS A 164 13.41 1.49 13.08
CA LYS A 164 14.56 1.03 12.31
C LYS A 164 15.03 -0.29 12.95
N ILE A 165 14.81 -1.41 12.28
CA ILE A 165 15.25 -2.74 12.74
C ILE A 165 16.54 -3.10 11.99
N GLY A 166 17.64 -3.30 12.72
CA GLY A 166 18.94 -3.73 12.19
C GLY A 166 20.05 -3.67 13.25
N PHE A 167 21.14 -4.44 13.06
CA PHE A 167 22.34 -4.36 13.89
C PHE A 167 22.99 -2.98 13.72
N MET A 168 23.08 -2.20 14.81
CA MET A 168 23.93 -1.01 14.83
C MET A 168 25.38 -1.47 14.99
N VAL A 169 26.03 -1.74 13.87
CA VAL A 169 27.50 -1.81 13.85
C VAL A 169 27.99 -0.40 14.17
N LYS A 170 28.60 -0.20 15.35
CA LYS A 170 29.40 1.00 15.65
C LYS A 170 30.73 0.89 14.88
N GLU A 171 30.65 0.83 13.57
CA GLU A 171 31.80 1.07 12.72
C GLU A 171 32.03 2.58 12.69
N LYS A 172 33.30 3.00 12.74
CA LYS A 172 33.66 4.37 12.34
C LYS A 172 33.25 4.52 10.88
N GLN A 173 32.07 5.09 10.66
CA GLN A 173 31.55 5.37 9.33
C GLN A 173 32.62 6.11 8.54
N LYS A 174 33.08 5.54 7.41
CA LYS A 174 33.65 6.37 6.35
C LYS A 174 32.56 7.36 5.96
N ALA A 175 32.90 8.65 5.95
CA ALA A 175 31.98 9.75 5.68
C ALA A 175 31.49 9.72 4.21
N TYR A 176 30.64 8.76 3.88
CA TYR A 176 29.81 8.76 2.68
C TYR A 176 28.42 9.19 3.10
N GLY A 177 28.28 10.50 3.17
CA GLY A 177 27.11 11.23 3.61
C GLY A 177 27.56 12.66 3.80
N LYS A 178 27.60 13.45 2.72
CA LYS A 178 27.75 14.89 2.87
C LYS A 178 26.59 15.35 3.75
N SER A 179 26.94 16.00 4.85
CA SER A 179 26.01 16.69 5.74
C SER A 179 25.02 17.49 4.90
N MET A 180 23.73 17.39 5.21
CA MET A 180 22.77 18.38 4.71
C MET A 180 23.33 19.76 5.05
N PRO A 181 23.57 20.64 4.06
CA PRO A 181 23.80 22.03 4.41
C PRO A 181 22.54 22.52 5.15
N LYS A 182 22.77 23.20 6.28
CA LYS A 182 21.75 23.98 6.99
C LYS A 182 20.88 24.68 5.95
N ALA A 183 19.57 24.69 6.18
CA ALA A 183 18.60 25.48 5.44
C ALA A 183 19.09 26.94 5.34
N ALA A 184 19.86 27.23 4.29
CA ALA A 184 20.11 28.57 3.84
C ALA A 184 18.80 28.96 3.17
N GLN A 185 18.15 29.99 3.69
CA GLN A 185 16.96 30.58 3.09
C GLN A 185 17.27 30.85 1.62
N VAL A 186 16.59 30.13 0.74
CA VAL A 186 16.88 30.18 -0.68
C VAL A 186 15.90 31.16 -1.33
N GLU A 187 16.44 32.24 -1.90
CA GLU A 187 15.71 33.21 -2.71
C GLU A 187 15.06 32.51 -3.91
N PHE A 188 13.75 32.74 -4.09
CA PHE A 188 12.96 32.26 -5.22
C PHE A 188 12.51 33.49 -6.02
N SER A 189 13.00 33.66 -7.25
CA SER A 189 12.73 34.85 -8.07
C SER A 189 12.24 34.46 -9.47
N LEU A 190 10.92 34.48 -9.67
CA LEU A 190 10.30 34.25 -10.97
C LEU A 190 9.86 35.58 -11.60
N THR A 191 9.88 35.66 -12.95
CA THR A 191 9.14 36.72 -13.64
C THR A 191 7.64 36.53 -13.44
N PRO A 192 6.79 37.58 -13.53
CA PRO A 192 5.35 37.45 -13.31
C PRO A 192 4.69 36.36 -14.18
N GLN A 193 5.08 36.27 -15.46
CA GLN A 193 4.60 35.22 -16.37
C GLN A 193 5.06 33.81 -15.98
N ALA A 194 6.28 33.68 -15.44
CA ALA A 194 6.80 32.40 -14.96
C ALA A 194 6.13 31.98 -13.64
N GLN A 195 5.81 32.95 -12.78
CA GLN A 195 5.10 32.72 -11.52
C GLN A 195 3.69 32.18 -11.76
N GLU A 196 2.97 32.73 -12.73
CA GLU A 196 1.62 32.27 -13.09
C GLU A 196 1.62 30.80 -13.58
N ILE A 197 2.57 30.42 -14.44
CA ILE A 197 2.74 29.02 -14.89
C ILE A 197 3.16 28.13 -13.71
N TRP A 198 4.06 28.61 -12.85
CA TRP A 198 4.55 27.85 -11.71
C TRP A 198 3.45 27.56 -10.69
N ASP A 199 2.61 28.55 -10.37
CA ASP A 199 1.51 28.42 -9.41
C ASP A 199 0.37 27.54 -9.93
N ALA A 200 0.25 27.36 -11.25
CA ALA A 200 -0.69 26.40 -11.84
C ALA A 200 -0.27 24.93 -11.66
N ILE A 201 1.00 24.65 -11.32
CA ILE A 201 1.50 23.29 -11.09
C ILE A 201 1.16 22.87 -9.63
N PRO A 202 0.54 21.70 -9.40
CA PRO A 202 0.25 21.25 -8.03
C PRO A 202 1.52 21.12 -7.17
N GLY A 203 1.43 21.48 -5.89
CA GLY A 203 2.61 21.61 -5.02
C GLY A 203 3.47 20.35 -4.85
N ASP A 204 2.87 19.16 -4.94
CA ASP A 204 3.61 17.89 -4.93
C ASP A 204 4.44 17.68 -6.21
N PHE A 205 3.94 18.16 -7.36
CA PHE A 205 4.69 18.19 -8.61
C PHE A 205 5.77 19.28 -8.60
N GLN A 206 5.50 20.46 -8.03
CA GLN A 206 6.54 21.50 -7.85
C GLN A 206 7.74 20.95 -7.07
N MET A 207 7.50 20.25 -5.94
CA MET A 207 8.58 19.63 -5.17
C MET A 207 9.35 18.57 -5.98
N LYS A 208 8.67 17.77 -6.80
CA LYS A 208 9.33 16.79 -7.68
C LYS A 208 10.18 17.48 -8.75
N LEU A 209 9.72 18.59 -9.32
CA LEU A 209 10.45 19.34 -10.33
C LEU A 209 11.72 19.98 -9.76
N LEU A 210 11.65 20.51 -8.53
CA LEU A 210 12.81 21.10 -7.86
C LEU A 210 13.81 20.04 -7.37
N ASN A 211 13.37 18.86 -6.95
CA ASN A 211 14.24 17.83 -6.39
C ASN A 211 14.80 16.84 -7.42
N ASN A 212 14.32 16.88 -8.67
CA ASN A 212 14.76 15.98 -9.73
C ASN A 212 15.39 16.75 -10.90
N VAL A 213 16.51 17.41 -10.66
CA VAL A 213 17.29 18.13 -11.69
C VAL A 213 18.63 17.45 -11.91
N TRP A 214 18.92 17.07 -13.16
CA TRP A 214 20.19 16.43 -13.50
C TRP A 214 21.35 17.42 -13.41
N CYS A 215 22.35 17.11 -12.59
CA CYS A 215 23.57 17.91 -12.50
C CYS A 215 24.70 17.22 -13.27
N ARG A 216 25.20 17.86 -14.33
CA ARG A 216 26.31 17.33 -15.14
C ARG A 216 27.60 17.12 -14.35
N THR A 217 27.85 17.93 -13.31
CA THR A 217 29.05 17.78 -12.47
C THR A 217 28.93 16.60 -11.50
N CYS A 218 27.77 16.44 -10.86
CA CYS A 218 27.54 15.30 -9.98
C CYS A 218 27.32 13.99 -10.75
N SER A 219 26.95 14.09 -12.04
CA SER A 219 26.49 12.96 -12.85
C SER A 219 25.35 12.19 -12.17
N ASP A 220 24.47 12.92 -11.48
CA ASP A 220 23.36 12.37 -10.72
C ASP A 220 22.19 13.37 -10.67
N THR A 221 21.04 12.88 -10.21
CA THR A 221 19.83 13.67 -9.95
C THR A 221 19.97 14.39 -8.62
N THR A 222 19.70 15.69 -8.64
CA THR A 222 19.95 16.61 -7.52
C THR A 222 18.81 17.62 -7.36
N GLY A 223 18.77 18.29 -6.21
CA GLY A 223 17.87 19.43 -6.02
C GLY A 223 18.42 20.73 -6.63
N ILE A 224 17.53 21.64 -7.02
CA ILE A 224 17.86 23.01 -7.41
C ILE A 224 17.67 23.97 -6.21
N GLY A 225 18.73 24.68 -5.86
CA GLY A 225 18.73 25.83 -4.95
C GLY A 225 18.86 27.15 -5.74
N SER A 226 18.68 28.27 -5.05
CA SER A 226 18.64 29.65 -5.54
C SER A 226 17.91 29.77 -6.87
N VAL A 227 16.61 29.48 -6.84
CA VAL A 227 15.82 29.29 -8.06
C VAL A 227 15.41 30.65 -8.64
N SER A 228 15.74 30.83 -9.90
CA SER A 228 15.23 31.90 -10.75
C SER A 228 14.52 31.29 -11.95
N GLY A 229 13.52 31.96 -12.51
CA GLY A 229 12.80 31.39 -13.63
C GLY A 229 12.15 32.41 -14.54
N LYS A 230 12.12 32.06 -15.82
CA LYS A 230 11.56 32.86 -16.90
C LYS A 230 10.90 31.96 -17.93
N VAL A 231 10.00 32.55 -18.71
CA VAL A 231 9.37 31.88 -19.85
C VAL A 231 10.15 32.24 -21.11
N GLU A 232 10.60 31.23 -21.86
CA GLU A 232 11.20 31.42 -23.19
C GLU A 232 10.48 30.52 -24.19
N LYS A 233 9.96 31.10 -25.27
CA LYS A 233 9.23 30.37 -26.33
C LYS A 233 8.08 29.49 -25.80
N GLY A 234 7.37 29.95 -24.77
CA GLY A 234 6.26 29.22 -24.14
C GLY A 234 6.68 28.14 -23.13
N MET A 235 7.98 27.89 -22.93
CA MET A 235 8.48 26.93 -21.96
C MET A 235 8.94 27.65 -20.69
N LEU A 236 8.59 27.11 -19.52
CA LEU A 236 9.08 27.60 -18.24
C LEU A 236 10.47 27.03 -17.98
N ILE A 237 11.47 27.91 -17.85
CA ILE A 237 12.85 27.54 -17.57
C ILE A 237 13.21 28.01 -16.17
N LEU A 238 13.50 27.04 -15.30
CA LEU A 238 14.05 27.28 -13.97
C LEU A 238 15.56 27.12 -14.01
N LYS A 239 16.28 28.08 -13.45
CA LYS A 239 17.74 28.08 -13.31
C LYS A 239 18.10 28.27 -11.85
N GLY A 240 19.16 27.60 -11.42
CA GLY A 240 19.64 27.72 -10.06
C GLY A 240 20.97 26.98 -9.90
N ILE A 241 21.27 26.59 -8.67
CA ILE A 241 22.49 25.88 -8.30
C ILE A 241 22.16 24.48 -7.78
N CYS A 242 23.01 23.52 -8.07
CA CYS A 242 22.90 22.17 -7.52
C CYS A 242 23.07 22.21 -6.00
N THR A 243 22.15 21.61 -5.26
CA THR A 243 22.22 21.55 -3.79
C THR A 243 23.39 20.72 -3.25
N HIS A 244 24.03 19.88 -4.09
CA HIS A 244 25.15 19.02 -3.71
C HIS A 244 26.54 19.58 -4.05
N CYS A 245 26.69 20.28 -5.18
CA CYS A 245 27.98 20.79 -5.65
C CYS A 245 28.03 22.31 -5.89
N GLY A 246 26.89 23.01 -5.82
CA GLY A 246 26.80 24.45 -6.04
C GLY A 246 26.92 24.89 -7.51
N ASN A 247 27.16 23.98 -8.45
CA ASN A 247 27.28 24.33 -9.86
C ASN A 247 25.92 24.64 -10.50
N PRO A 248 25.89 25.46 -11.57
CA PRO A 248 24.66 25.82 -12.26
C PRO A 248 23.90 24.61 -12.79
N VAL A 249 22.60 24.58 -12.54
CA VAL A 249 21.66 23.59 -13.07
C VAL A 249 20.41 24.30 -13.60
N ALA A 250 19.71 23.65 -14.52
CA ALA A 250 18.47 24.17 -15.08
C ALA A 250 17.46 23.05 -15.30
N ARG A 251 16.18 23.39 -15.18
CA ARG A 251 15.03 22.52 -15.48
C ARG A 251 14.13 23.24 -16.47
N VAL A 252 13.79 22.55 -17.55
CA VAL A 252 12.81 23.04 -18.53
C VAL A 252 11.51 22.30 -18.28
N ILE A 253 10.42 23.04 -18.28
CA ILE A 253 9.04 22.56 -18.14
C ILE A 253 8.31 23.00 -19.41
N GLU A 254 7.91 22.01 -20.18
CA GLU A 254 7.07 22.21 -21.36
C GLU A 254 5.63 22.42 -20.87
N ASN A 255 4.99 23.49 -21.35
CA ASN A 255 3.55 23.66 -21.18
C ASN A 255 2.87 22.91 -22.35
N GLU A 256 2.02 21.93 -22.04
CA GLU A 256 1.05 21.37 -23.00
C GLU A 256 -0.17 22.29 -23.12
#